data_AF-A0A9P5P9J6-F1
#
_entry.id   AF-A0A9P5P9J6-F1
#
_cell.length_a   1.000
_cell.length_b   1.000
_cell.length_c   1.000
_cell.angle_alpha   90.00
_cell.angle_beta   90.00
_cell.angle_gamma   90.00
#
_symmetry.space_group_name_H-M   'P 1'
#
loop_
_entity.id
_entity.type
_entity.pdbx_description
1 polymer ?
#
loop_
_entity_poly.entity_id
_entity_poly.type
_entity_poly.pdbx_seq_one_letter_code
_entity_poly.pdbx_strand_id
1 'polypeptide(L)'
;MISTDKEIYEPWPRPDPADTWIKPEEIAGCPTEKELPEEFRYNIRRRKLDPQYTKPRKVFYGFGVDIQDFLDYHKRHQLPLPPPMERRAKVWDHIIHTVAKDLSAHCNFELGCILPLSPHYDYMISLYDSHYISIQELEDDEEEDVIRIIKERFGNPVAKESPRWFFPFVRDQD
;
A
#
# COMPACT_ATOMS: atom_id res chain seq x y z
N MET A 1 10.02 -7.23 25.98
CA MET A 1 8.70 -7.56 25.40
C MET A 1 7.92 -6.26 25.36
N ILE A 2 7.52 -5.81 24.18
CA ILE A 2 6.67 -4.63 24.02
C ILE A 2 5.28 -5.07 24.48
N SER A 3 4.78 -4.42 25.54
CA SER A 3 3.54 -4.86 26.19
C SER A 3 2.68 -3.70 26.69
N THR A 4 3.16 -2.47 26.57
CA THR A 4 2.43 -1.29 27.03
C THR A 4 2.06 -0.38 25.87
N ASP A 5 0.87 0.23 25.93
CA ASP A 5 0.38 1.18 24.93
C ASP A 5 1.40 2.29 24.65
N LYS A 6 2.09 2.75 25.70
CA LYS A 6 3.11 3.81 25.58
C LYS A 6 4.29 3.40 24.72
N GLU A 7 4.73 2.13 24.79
CA GLU A 7 5.81 1.60 23.97
C GLU A 7 5.37 1.35 22.52
N ILE A 8 4.10 0.96 22.32
CA ILE A 8 3.55 0.67 20.98
C ILE A 8 3.45 1.96 20.15
N TYR A 9 2.91 3.02 20.75
CA TYR A 9 2.64 4.29 20.07
C TYR A 9 3.74 5.34 20.28
N GLU A 10 4.94 4.92 20.63
CA GLU A 10 6.08 5.83 20.64
C GLU A 10 6.28 6.38 19.21
N PRO A 11 6.37 7.72 19.04
CA PRO A 11 6.48 8.32 17.72
C PRO A 11 7.64 7.74 16.91
N TRP A 12 7.37 7.44 15.65
CA TRP A 12 8.38 7.04 14.68
C TRP A 12 8.61 8.19 13.69
N PRO A 13 9.87 8.60 13.45
CA PRO A 13 10.15 9.65 12.48
C PRO A 13 9.75 9.19 11.09
N ARG A 14 9.12 10.08 10.32
CA ARG A 14 8.88 9.84 8.89
C ARG A 14 10.22 9.78 8.15
N PRO A 15 10.33 8.99 7.06
CA PRO A 15 11.50 9.01 6.21
C PRO A 15 11.81 10.42 5.72
N ASP A 16 13.08 10.84 5.81
CA ASP A 16 13.55 12.00 5.06
C ASP A 16 13.89 11.54 3.63
N PRO A 17 13.19 12.04 2.59
CA PRO A 17 13.49 11.68 1.21
C PRO A 17 14.93 12.02 0.81
N ALA A 18 15.58 12.97 1.47
CA ALA A 18 16.98 13.32 1.24
C ALA A 18 17.97 12.23 1.69
N ASP A 19 17.57 11.39 2.66
CA ASP A 19 18.37 10.29 3.22
C ASP A 19 18.08 8.94 2.53
N THR A 20 17.31 8.96 1.44
CA THR A 20 16.96 7.74 0.72
C THR A 20 18.16 7.12 0.03
N TRP A 21 18.25 5.80 0.07
CA TRP A 21 19.20 5.02 -0.73
C TRP A 21 18.64 4.63 -2.11
N ILE A 22 17.35 4.90 -2.35
CA ILE A 22 16.66 4.59 -3.61
C ILE A 22 17.17 5.55 -4.68
N LYS A 23 17.67 5.01 -5.79
CA LYS A 23 18.15 5.85 -6.88
C LYS A 23 17.01 6.28 -7.79
N PRO A 24 17.05 7.50 -8.37
CA PRO A 24 16.00 7.97 -9.28
C PRO A 24 15.71 7.02 -10.44
N GLU A 25 16.70 6.28 -10.93
CA GLU A 25 16.53 5.35 -12.05
C GLU A 25 15.71 4.11 -11.68
N GLU A 26 15.60 3.77 -10.40
CA GLU A 26 14.85 2.59 -9.93
C GLU A 26 13.34 2.82 -9.90
N ILE A 27 12.94 4.09 -9.73
CA ILE A 27 11.56 4.58 -9.78
C ILE A 27 11.21 5.18 -11.14
N ALA A 28 12.20 5.40 -12.01
CA ALA A 28 11.98 5.87 -13.37
C ALA A 28 11.09 4.88 -14.15
N GLY A 29 10.14 5.43 -14.91
CA GLY A 29 9.17 4.65 -15.67
C GLY A 29 8.00 4.10 -14.84
N CYS A 30 7.86 4.49 -13.57
CA CYS A 30 6.61 4.27 -12.85
C CYS A 30 5.49 5.11 -13.49
N PRO A 31 4.29 4.54 -13.75
CA PRO A 31 3.20 5.30 -14.36
C PRO A 31 2.82 6.54 -13.53
N THR A 32 2.56 7.65 -14.22
CA THR A 32 2.11 8.91 -13.59
C THR A 32 0.62 9.13 -13.71
N GLU A 33 0.00 8.62 -14.78
CA GLU A 33 -1.43 8.72 -15.03
C GLU A 33 -2.22 7.68 -14.22
N LYS A 34 -3.52 7.94 -14.01
CA LYS A 34 -4.43 6.97 -13.37
C LYS A 34 -4.53 5.69 -14.21
N GLU A 35 -4.74 5.83 -15.51
CA GLU A 35 -4.88 4.68 -16.41
C GLU A 35 -3.59 3.84 -16.47
N LEU A 36 -3.74 2.51 -16.31
CA LEU A 36 -2.61 1.60 -16.37
C LEU A 36 -2.10 1.45 -17.82
N PRO A 37 -0.83 1.81 -18.09
CA PRO A 37 -0.25 1.66 -19.43
C PRO A 37 -0.18 0.20 -19.88
N GLU A 38 -0.27 -0.03 -21.19
CA GLU A 38 -0.35 -1.38 -21.78
C GLU A 38 0.90 -2.23 -21.47
N GLU A 39 2.08 -1.61 -21.33
CA GLU A 39 3.31 -2.31 -20.96
C GLU A 39 3.29 -2.93 -19.56
N PHE A 40 2.38 -2.49 -18.69
CA PHE A 40 2.17 -3.05 -17.35
C PHE A 40 0.98 -4.01 -17.28
N ARG A 41 0.18 -4.11 -18.35
CA ARG A 41 -1.00 -4.98 -18.39
C ARG A 41 -0.59 -6.44 -18.58
N TYR A 42 -0.93 -7.24 -17.57
CA TYR A 42 -0.65 -8.66 -17.61
C TYR A 42 -1.70 -9.42 -18.41
N ASN A 43 -1.27 -10.11 -19.47
CA ASN A 43 -2.15 -10.89 -20.32
C ASN A 43 -2.00 -12.38 -20.03
N ILE A 44 -2.88 -12.92 -19.18
CA ILE A 44 -2.89 -14.33 -18.78
C ILE A 44 -3.01 -15.26 -19.99
N ARG A 45 -3.82 -14.89 -20.99
CA ARG A 45 -4.02 -15.70 -22.19
C ARG A 45 -2.73 -15.77 -23.00
N ARG A 46 -2.05 -14.65 -23.20
CA ARG A 46 -0.78 -14.58 -23.92
C ARG A 46 0.32 -15.36 -23.18
N ARG A 47 0.44 -15.22 -21.85
CA ARG A 47 1.39 -16.03 -21.05
C ARG A 47 1.24 -17.52 -21.28
N LYS A 48 0.02 -18.02 -21.46
CA LYS A 48 -0.24 -19.46 -21.67
C LYS A 48 0.07 -19.94 -23.09
N LEU A 49 0.03 -19.06 -24.08
CA LEU A 49 0.11 -19.41 -25.51
C LEU A 49 1.44 -19.03 -26.16
N ASP A 50 2.14 -18.04 -25.62
CA ASP A 50 3.36 -17.47 -26.16
C ASP A 50 4.52 -17.74 -25.17
N PRO A 51 5.38 -18.74 -25.43
CA PRO A 51 6.53 -19.04 -24.58
C PRO A 51 7.55 -17.91 -24.47
N GLN A 52 7.51 -16.92 -25.38
CA GLN A 52 8.39 -15.75 -25.36
C GLN A 52 7.77 -14.57 -24.60
N TYR A 53 6.52 -14.69 -24.13
CA TYR A 53 5.86 -13.64 -23.39
C TYR A 53 6.58 -13.39 -22.06
N THR A 54 7.22 -12.22 -21.96
CA THR A 54 7.81 -11.75 -20.71
C THR A 54 6.72 -11.11 -19.87
N LYS A 55 6.55 -11.62 -18.64
CA LYS A 55 5.62 -11.07 -17.67
C LYS A 55 6.02 -9.61 -17.36
N PRO A 56 5.10 -8.63 -17.47
CA PRO A 56 5.43 -7.24 -17.22
C PRO A 56 5.79 -7.02 -15.74
N ARG A 57 6.60 -6.00 -15.46
CA ARG A 57 6.90 -5.60 -14.08
C ARG A 57 5.58 -5.24 -13.40
N LYS A 58 5.43 -5.63 -12.14
CA LYS A 58 4.23 -5.32 -11.37
C LYS A 58 4.29 -3.89 -10.82
N VAL A 59 3.17 -3.18 -10.89
CA VAL A 59 2.90 -1.91 -10.20
C VAL A 59 1.60 -2.01 -9.41
N PHE A 60 1.49 -1.19 -8.37
CA PHE A 60 0.31 -1.12 -7.50
C PHE A 60 -0.25 0.30 -7.48
N TYR A 61 -1.57 0.44 -7.56
CA TYR A 61 -2.25 1.73 -7.47
C TYR A 61 -2.79 1.95 -6.07
N GLY A 62 -2.51 3.10 -5.45
CA GLY A 62 -2.99 3.37 -4.10
C GLY A 62 -2.38 4.59 -3.44
N PHE A 63 -2.46 4.63 -2.10
CA PHE A 63 -1.97 5.73 -1.29
C PHE A 63 -0.68 5.35 -0.58
N GLY A 64 0.35 6.19 -0.71
CA GLY A 64 1.54 6.10 0.13
C GLY A 64 1.24 6.54 1.56
N VAL A 65 1.74 5.80 2.55
CA VAL A 65 1.54 6.05 3.97
C VAL A 65 2.78 5.65 4.78
N ASP A 66 2.98 6.27 5.93
CA ASP A 66 4.08 5.94 6.84
C ASP A 66 3.61 5.03 7.99
N ILE A 67 4.55 4.37 8.67
CA ILE A 67 4.20 3.56 9.84
C ILE A 67 3.47 4.40 10.91
N GLN A 68 3.85 5.67 11.08
CA GLN A 68 3.19 6.56 12.04
C GLN A 68 1.70 6.75 11.70
N ASP A 69 1.34 6.78 10.42
CA ASP A 69 -0.05 6.93 9.99
C ASP A 69 -0.89 5.72 10.40
N PHE A 70 -0.33 4.50 10.33
CA PHE A 70 -0.98 3.29 10.83
C PHE A 70 -1.12 3.29 12.36
N LEU A 71 -0.09 3.72 13.09
CA LEU A 71 -0.14 3.83 14.55
C LEU A 71 -1.23 4.82 14.99
N ASP A 72 -1.31 5.97 14.34
CA ASP A 72 -2.30 7.00 14.61
C ASP A 72 -3.71 6.54 14.26
N TYR A 73 -3.89 5.83 13.12
CA TYR A 73 -5.15 5.19 12.77
C TYR A 73 -5.58 4.20 13.84
N HIS A 74 -4.71 3.24 14.17
CA HIS A 74 -4.99 2.17 15.11
C HIS A 74 -5.41 2.71 16.47
N LYS A 75 -4.71 3.73 16.96
CA LYS A 75 -5.01 4.40 18.22
C LYS A 75 -6.33 5.17 18.18
N ARG A 76 -6.55 5.97 17.12
CA ARG A 76 -7.75 6.82 16.98
C ARG A 76 -9.04 6.00 16.86
N HIS A 77 -8.99 4.87 16.17
CA HIS A 77 -10.12 3.96 15.99
C HIS A 77 -10.21 2.88 17.07
N GLN A 78 -9.33 2.93 18.09
CA GLN A 78 -9.34 2.02 19.24
C GLN A 78 -9.33 0.54 18.83
N LEU A 79 -8.53 0.21 17.82
CA LEU A 79 -8.42 -1.15 17.32
C LEU A 79 -7.79 -2.09 18.38
N PRO A 80 -8.06 -3.40 18.32
CA PRO A 80 -7.53 -4.36 19.28
C PRO A 80 -6.02 -4.29 19.39
N LEU A 81 -5.50 -4.20 20.61
CA LEU A 81 -4.06 -4.13 20.83
C LEU A 81 -3.36 -5.41 20.33
N PRO A 82 -2.16 -5.28 19.76
CA PRO A 82 -1.34 -6.43 19.43
C PRO A 82 -1.03 -7.23 20.70
N PRO A 83 -0.95 -8.57 20.61
CA PRO A 83 -0.47 -9.36 21.74
C PRO A 83 0.97 -8.96 22.09
N PRO A 84 1.44 -9.26 23.31
CA PRO A 84 2.81 -8.94 23.69
C PRO A 84 3.82 -9.61 22.76
N MET A 85 4.76 -8.82 22.23
CA MET A 85 5.74 -9.30 21.25
C MET A 85 7.14 -8.81 21.60
N GLU A 86 8.15 -9.58 21.18
CA GLU A 86 9.56 -9.26 21.47
C GLU A 86 10.15 -8.21 20.54
N ARG A 87 9.62 -8.08 19.31
CA ARG A 87 10.19 -7.23 18.25
C ARG A 87 9.18 -6.18 17.81
N ARG A 88 9.61 -4.91 17.76
CA ARG A 88 8.78 -3.78 17.29
C ARG A 88 8.25 -3.99 15.87
N ALA A 89 9.07 -4.55 14.97
CA ALA A 89 8.65 -4.90 13.62
C ALA A 89 7.43 -5.85 13.58
N LYS A 90 7.33 -6.81 14.52
CA LYS A 90 6.17 -7.71 14.58
C LYS A 90 4.92 -7.00 15.11
N VAL A 91 5.10 -6.07 16.04
CA VAL A 91 4.01 -5.20 16.55
C VAL A 91 3.47 -4.35 15.40
N TRP A 92 4.35 -3.74 14.61
CA TRP A 92 3.97 -2.94 13.44
C TRP A 92 3.26 -3.77 12.39
N ASP A 93 3.80 -4.94 12.04
CA ASP A 93 3.15 -5.85 11.10
C ASP A 93 1.72 -6.21 11.55
N HIS A 94 1.53 -6.52 12.83
CA HIS A 94 0.19 -6.79 13.38
C HIS A 94 -0.75 -5.58 13.28
N ILE A 95 -0.25 -4.39 13.60
CA ILE A 95 -1.03 -3.15 13.52
C ILE A 95 -1.43 -2.86 12.07
N ILE A 96 -0.49 -2.95 11.13
CA ILE A 96 -0.73 -2.75 9.70
C ILE A 96 -1.82 -3.70 9.20
N HIS A 97 -1.71 -5.00 9.51
CA HIS A 97 -2.73 -5.99 9.12
C HIS A 97 -4.10 -5.68 9.74
N THR A 98 -4.14 -5.24 11.00
CA THR A 98 -5.39 -4.92 11.70
C THR A 98 -6.05 -3.68 11.09
N VAL A 99 -5.27 -2.65 10.76
CA VAL A 99 -5.75 -1.44 10.09
C VAL A 99 -6.24 -1.74 8.67
N ALA A 100 -5.46 -2.50 7.88
CA ALA A 100 -5.85 -2.89 6.52
C ALA A 100 -7.16 -3.69 6.51
N LYS A 101 -7.33 -4.60 7.47
CA LYS A 101 -8.57 -5.37 7.64
C LYS A 101 -9.76 -4.48 8.03
N ASP A 102 -9.57 -3.56 8.98
CA ASP A 102 -10.61 -2.62 9.38
C ASP A 102 -11.06 -1.75 8.19
N LEU A 103 -10.11 -1.23 7.42
CA LEU A 103 -10.41 -0.44 6.23
C LEU A 103 -11.12 -1.24 5.15
N SER A 104 -10.63 -2.44 4.85
CA SER A 104 -11.25 -3.31 3.86
C SER A 104 -12.70 -3.62 4.22
N ALA A 105 -12.98 -3.85 5.52
CA ALA A 105 -14.33 -4.07 6.00
C ALA A 105 -15.24 -2.83 5.81
N HIS A 106 -14.72 -1.62 5.99
CA HIS A 106 -15.49 -0.39 5.76
C HIS A 106 -15.67 -0.07 4.28
N CYS A 107 -14.70 -0.40 3.44
CA CYS A 107 -14.76 -0.21 1.99
C CYS A 107 -15.60 -1.28 1.29
N ASN A 108 -15.93 -2.39 1.98
CA ASN A 108 -16.44 -3.61 1.35
C ASN A 108 -15.60 -4.07 0.15
N PHE A 109 -14.29 -3.85 0.23
CA PHE A 109 -13.32 -4.10 -0.82
C PHE A 109 -11.99 -4.53 -0.19
N GLU A 110 -11.33 -5.54 -0.76
CA GLU A 110 -10.08 -6.06 -0.21
C GLU A 110 -8.91 -5.11 -0.57
N LEU A 111 -8.42 -4.38 0.43
CA LEU A 111 -7.25 -3.51 0.28
C LEU A 111 -5.98 -4.28 0.61
N GLY A 112 -4.94 -4.09 -0.20
CA GLY A 112 -3.61 -4.60 0.08
C GLY A 112 -2.78 -3.60 0.89
N CYS A 113 -1.71 -4.11 1.52
CA CYS A 113 -0.65 -3.29 2.07
C CYS A 113 0.69 -3.81 1.56
N ILE A 114 1.44 -2.98 0.84
CA ILE A 114 2.74 -3.36 0.28
C ILE A 114 3.81 -2.33 0.65
N LEU A 115 5.07 -2.73 0.55
CA LEU A 115 6.22 -1.84 0.69
C LEU A 115 6.50 -1.19 -0.67
N PRO A 116 6.23 0.11 -0.88
CA PRO A 116 6.49 0.76 -2.14
C PRO A 116 8.00 1.03 -2.27
N LEU A 117 8.49 1.03 -3.50
CA LEU A 117 9.78 1.60 -3.83
C LEU A 117 9.61 3.13 -3.90
N SER A 118 9.68 3.78 -2.74
CA SER A 118 9.45 5.22 -2.60
C SER A 118 10.37 5.82 -1.54
N PRO A 119 10.95 7.01 -1.79
CA PRO A 119 11.73 7.71 -0.77
C PRO A 119 10.85 8.44 0.25
N HIS A 120 9.55 8.58 -0.03
CA HIS A 120 8.61 9.39 0.75
C HIS A 120 7.69 8.59 1.68
N TYR A 121 7.59 7.26 1.49
CA TYR A 121 6.60 6.45 2.19
C TYR A 121 7.19 5.10 2.56
N ASP A 122 6.96 4.66 3.79
CA ASP A 122 7.35 3.33 4.25
C ASP A 122 6.47 2.21 3.65
N TYR A 123 5.18 2.51 3.45
CA TYR A 123 4.14 1.57 3.05
C TYR A 123 3.19 2.20 2.03
N MET A 124 2.33 1.38 1.45
CA MET A 124 1.18 1.85 0.70
C MET A 124 -0.03 0.97 0.91
N ILE A 125 -1.21 1.59 0.88
CA ILE A 125 -2.50 0.90 0.83
C ILE A 125 -2.84 0.77 -0.64
N SER A 126 -2.85 -0.45 -1.18
CA SER A 126 -3.10 -0.70 -2.59
C SER A 126 -4.57 -1.02 -2.84
N LEU A 127 -5.16 -0.31 -3.79
CA LEU A 127 -6.47 -0.62 -4.36
C LEU A 127 -6.32 -1.66 -5.47
N TYR A 128 -5.34 -1.48 -6.35
CA TYR A 128 -5.14 -2.35 -7.51
C TYR A 128 -3.73 -2.94 -7.59
N ASP A 129 -3.66 -4.20 -8.01
CA ASP A 129 -2.46 -4.84 -8.55
C ASP A 129 -2.59 -4.85 -10.08
N SER A 130 -1.64 -4.25 -10.80
CA SER A 130 -1.62 -4.22 -12.28
C SER A 130 -1.80 -5.58 -12.95
N HIS A 131 -1.42 -6.67 -12.29
CA HIS A 131 -1.56 -8.02 -12.83
C HIS A 131 -2.96 -8.60 -12.66
N TYR A 132 -3.77 -8.01 -11.78
CA TYR A 132 -5.13 -8.45 -11.49
C TYR A 132 -6.19 -7.38 -11.73
N ILE A 133 -5.80 -6.17 -12.18
CA ILE A 133 -6.74 -5.06 -12.40
C ILE A 133 -7.91 -5.47 -13.30
N SER A 134 -7.68 -6.25 -14.36
CA SER A 134 -8.75 -6.71 -15.27
C SER A 134 -9.88 -7.53 -14.60
N ILE A 135 -9.68 -7.99 -13.36
CA ILE A 135 -10.68 -8.72 -12.58
C ILE A 135 -11.00 -8.07 -11.21
N GLN A 136 -10.27 -7.01 -10.84
CA GLN A 136 -10.40 -6.30 -9.55
C GLN A 136 -10.84 -4.85 -9.70
N GLU A 137 -10.77 -4.30 -10.93
CA GLU A 137 -11.16 -2.93 -11.23
C GLU A 137 -12.62 -2.72 -10.84
N LEU A 138 -12.82 -1.71 -10.00
CA LEU A 138 -14.13 -1.27 -9.56
C LEU A 138 -14.76 -0.41 -10.65
N GLU A 139 -16.09 -0.34 -10.65
CA GLU A 139 -16.76 0.71 -11.42
C GLU A 139 -16.38 2.10 -10.86
N ASP A 140 -16.48 3.14 -11.68
CA ASP A 140 -15.98 4.48 -11.31
C ASP A 140 -16.58 5.01 -9.99
N ASP A 141 -17.88 4.76 -9.75
CA ASP A 141 -18.58 5.19 -8.53
C ASP A 141 -18.17 4.36 -7.30
N GLU A 142 -17.98 3.05 -7.47
CA GLU A 142 -17.46 2.18 -6.41
C GLU A 142 -16.02 2.56 -6.02
N GLU A 143 -15.16 2.85 -7.00
CA GLU A 143 -13.80 3.32 -6.74
C GLU A 143 -13.79 4.65 -5.99
N GLU A 144 -14.59 5.63 -6.43
CA GLU A 144 -14.73 6.92 -5.77
C GLU A 144 -15.18 6.77 -4.31
N ASP A 145 -16.11 5.85 -4.03
CA ASP A 145 -16.56 5.56 -2.69
C ASP A 145 -15.47 4.90 -1.82
N VAL A 146 -14.72 3.93 -2.36
CA VAL A 146 -13.59 3.33 -1.66
C VAL A 146 -12.52 4.39 -1.34
N ILE A 147 -12.16 5.23 -2.31
CA ILE A 147 -11.19 6.32 -2.13
C ILE A 147 -11.67 7.29 -1.04
N ARG A 148 -12.95 7.67 -1.07
CA ARG A 148 -13.57 8.56 -0.09
C ARG A 148 -13.49 7.96 1.31
N ILE A 149 -13.88 6.70 1.48
CA ILE A 149 -13.83 6.00 2.78
C ILE A 149 -12.40 5.93 3.31
N ILE A 150 -11.42 5.59 2.45
CA ILE A 150 -10.01 5.58 2.83
C ILE A 150 -9.59 6.96 3.34
N LYS A 151 -9.88 8.03 2.59
CA LYS A 151 -9.53 9.40 2.98
C LYS A 151 -10.17 9.85 4.28
N GLU A 152 -11.47 9.61 4.45
CA GLU A 152 -12.22 9.97 5.66
C GLU A 152 -11.69 9.22 6.88
N ARG A 153 -11.44 7.91 6.74
CA ARG A 153 -11.00 7.07 7.85
C ARG A 153 -9.53 7.27 8.18
N PHE A 154 -8.63 7.41 7.21
CA PHE A 154 -7.21 7.69 7.47
C PHE A 154 -6.95 9.12 7.91
N GLY A 155 -7.74 10.08 7.42
CA GLY A 155 -7.63 11.49 7.78
C GLY A 155 -6.47 12.20 7.08
N ASN A 156 -5.90 13.21 7.73
CA ASN A 156 -4.98 14.19 7.15
C ASN A 156 -3.83 13.64 6.27
N PRO A 157 -3.16 12.51 6.60
CA PRO A 157 -2.06 11.99 5.78
C PRO A 157 -2.51 11.58 4.37
N VAL A 158 -3.73 11.06 4.24
CA VAL A 158 -4.25 10.51 2.99
C VAL A 158 -5.26 11.44 2.33
N ALA A 159 -5.98 12.25 3.13
CA ALA A 159 -7.05 13.13 2.64
C ALA A 159 -6.59 14.11 1.54
N LYS A 160 -5.33 14.55 1.58
CA LYS A 160 -4.76 15.52 0.62
C LYS A 160 -4.07 14.86 -0.58
N GLU A 161 -3.81 13.57 -0.51
CA GLU A 161 -3.11 12.83 -1.54
C GLU A 161 -4.08 12.33 -2.61
N SER A 162 -3.57 12.10 -3.81
CA SER A 162 -4.27 11.35 -4.85
C SER A 162 -3.63 9.96 -4.98
N PRO A 163 -4.42 8.91 -5.19
CA PRO A 163 -3.86 7.60 -5.42
C PRO A 163 -3.05 7.61 -6.72
N ARG A 164 -1.93 6.86 -6.72
CA ARG A 164 -1.02 6.77 -7.85
C ARG A 164 -0.34 5.41 -7.90
N TRP A 165 0.38 5.16 -8.99
CA TRP A 165 1.13 3.93 -9.16
C TRP A 165 2.46 3.96 -8.41
N PHE A 166 2.83 2.80 -7.87
CA PHE A 166 4.12 2.55 -7.25
C PHE A 166 4.70 1.22 -7.73
N PHE A 167 6.02 1.18 -7.89
CA PHE A 167 6.73 -0.10 -7.92
C PHE A 167 6.77 -0.70 -6.51
N PRO A 168 6.71 -2.03 -6.36
CA PRO A 168 7.01 -2.67 -5.08
C PRO A 168 8.50 -2.61 -4.79
N PHE A 169 8.83 -2.54 -3.51
CA PHE A 169 10.18 -2.62 -2.99
C PHE A 169 10.84 -3.96 -3.32
N VAL A 170 10.12 -5.05 -3.04
CA VAL A 170 10.52 -6.39 -3.43
C VAL A 170 10.11 -6.58 -4.89
N ARG A 171 11.10 -6.80 -5.76
CA ARG A 171 10.82 -7.25 -7.13
C ARG A 171 10.23 -8.65 -7.01
N ASP A 172 8.96 -8.84 -7.37
CA ASP A 172 8.37 -10.18 -7.46
C ASP A 172 9.33 -11.07 -8.27
N GLN A 173 9.90 -12.08 -7.60
CA GLN A 173 10.54 -13.22 -8.26
C GLN A 173 9.43 -14.25 -8.47
N ASP A 174 8.90 -14.33 -9.68
CA ASP A 174 8.13 -15.48 -10.17
C ASP A 174 8.96 -16.23 -11.22
#